data_AF-A0A7X8MQN7-F1
#
_entry.id   AF-A0A7X8MQN7-F1
#
_cell.length_a   1.000
_cell.length_b   1.000
_cell.length_c   1.000
_cell.angle_alpha   90.00
_cell.angle_beta   90.00
_cell.angle_gamma   90.00
#
_symmetry.space_group_name_H-M   'P 1'
#
loop_
_entity.id
_entity.type
_entity.pdbx_description
1 polymer ?
#
loop_
_entity_poly.entity_id
_entity_poly.type
_entity_poly.pdbx_seq_one_letter_code
_entity_poly.pdbx_strand_id
1 'polypeptide(L)' 'MTSKGKRKLVAESKQGLYKFRMEVAKEMGVPFSEYNGHLSARECGAVGGEMVRRMIKSYEDKLK' A
#
# COMPACT_ATOMS: atom_id res chain seq x y z
N MET A 1 -3.57 23.14 17.17
CA MET A 1 -3.28 21.69 17.06
C MET A 1 -2.91 21.38 15.62
N THR A 2 -1.62 21.35 15.28
CA THR A 2 -1.19 21.07 13.90
C THR A 2 -1.47 19.61 13.58
N SER A 3 -2.45 19.36 12.72
CA SER A 3 -2.66 18.06 12.10
C SER A 3 -1.35 17.67 11.41
N LYS A 4 -0.60 16.74 12.01
CA LYS A 4 0.59 16.13 11.42
C LYS A 4 0.09 15.17 10.34
N GLY A 5 -0.46 15.74 9.26
CA GLY A 5 -1.01 15.00 8.14
C GLY A 5 0.06 14.05 7.61
N LYS A 6 -0.35 12.81 7.31
CA LYS A 6 0.50 11.76 6.76
C LYS A 6 1.05 12.19 5.39
N ARG A 7 2.07 13.06 5.38
CA ARG A 7 2.77 13.47 4.18
C ARG A 7 3.59 12.29 3.72
N LYS A 8 3.36 11.86 2.48
CA LYS A 8 4.24 10.88 1.85
C LYS A 8 5.64 11.49 1.80
N LEU A 9 6.67 10.67 2.07
CA LEU A 9 8.07 11.11 2.03
C LEU A 9 8.44 11.65 0.65
N VAL A 10 7.87 11.05 -0.40
CA VAL A 10 7.97 11.49 -1.79
C VAL A 10 6.55 11.80 -2.28
N ALA A 11 6.24 13.07 -2.52
CA ALA A 11 4.88 13.52 -2.82
C ALA A 11 4.40 13.01 -4.18
N GLU A 12 5.30 12.98 -5.15
CA GLU A 12 5.12 12.53 -6.53
C GLU A 12 4.75 11.05 -6.59
N SER A 13 5.25 10.25 -5.63
CA SER A 13 4.96 8.82 -5.52
C SER A 13 3.53 8.53 -5.09
N LYS A 14 2.70 9.55 -4.81
CA LYS A 14 1.35 9.36 -4.27
C LYS A 14 0.48 8.49 -5.16
N GLN A 15 0.48 8.76 -6.46
CA GLN A 15 -0.34 8.06 -7.44
C GLN A 15 0.22 6.66 -7.75
N GLY A 16 1.54 6.53 -7.90
CA GLY A 16 2.19 5.23 -8.12
C GLY A 16 1.90 4.24 -6.98
N LEU A 17 2.06 4.69 -5.74
CA LEU A 17 1.73 3.87 -4.55
C LEU A 17 0.24 3.54 -4.44
N TYR A 18 -0.65 4.40 -4.95
CA TYR A 18 -2.08 4.10 -4.99
C TYR A 18 -2.37 2.98 -5.99
N LYS A 19 -1.83 3.06 -7.21
CA LYS A 19 -1.97 2.01 -8.23
C LYS A 19 -1.43 0.68 -7.72
N PHE A 20 -0.22 0.69 -7.15
CA PHE A 20 0.40 -0.50 -6.59
C PHE A 20 -0.45 -1.15 -5.49
N ARG A 21 -1.04 -0.35 -4.58
CA ARG A 21 -1.95 -0.86 -3.56
C ARG A 21 -3.18 -1.55 -4.17
N MET A 22 -3.78 -0.96 -5.20
CA MET A 22 -4.96 -1.52 -5.86
C MET A 22 -4.64 -2.82 -6.61
N GLU A 23 -3.46 -2.90 -7.25
CA GLU A 23 -2.96 -4.12 -7.89
C GLU A 23 -2.75 -5.24 -6.88
N VAL A 24 -2.04 -4.97 -5.78
CA VAL A 24 -1.82 -5.95 -4.71
C VAL A 24 -3.14 -6.43 -4.11
N ALA A 25 -4.07 -5.51 -3.82
CA ALA A 25 -5.37 -5.88 -3.29
C ALA A 25 -6.16 -6.77 -4.26
N LYS A 26 -6.15 -6.44 -5.56
CA LYS A 26 -6.79 -7.25 -6.60
C LYS A 26 -6.21 -8.66 -6.67
N GLU A 27 -4.89 -8.80 -6.63
CA GLU A 27 -4.22 -10.10 -6.64
C GLU A 27 -4.51 -10.93 -5.38
N MET A 28 -4.69 -10.26 -4.24
CA MET A 28 -5.07 -10.90 -2.98
C MET A 28 -6.57 -11.19 -2.85
N GLY A 29 -7.38 -10.81 -3.85
CA GLY A 29 -8.84 -10.98 -3.82
C GLY A 29 -9.55 -10.10 -2.78
N VAL A 30 -8.90 -9.04 -2.29
CA VAL A 30 -9.50 -8.13 -1.30
C VAL A 30 -10.17 -6.97 -2.04
N PRO A 31 -11.47 -6.70 -1.81
CA PRO A 31 -12.23 -5.70 -2.55
C PRO A 31 -11.92 -4.27 -2.06
N PHE A 32 -10.70 -3.82 -2.33
CA PHE A 32 -10.28 -2.45 -2.04
C PHE A 32 -11.01 -1.46 -2.95
N SER A 33 -11.44 -0.36 -2.35
CA SER A 33 -11.99 0.81 -3.02
C SER A 33 -11.40 2.10 -2.43
N GLU A 34 -11.98 3.25 -2.80
CA GLU A 34 -11.67 4.52 -2.16
C GLU A 34 -12.08 4.54 -0.68
N TYR A 35 -13.12 3.77 -0.31
CA TYR A 35 -13.61 3.65 1.06
C TYR A 35 -13.62 2.18 1.54
N ASN A 36 -12.72 1.87 2.45
CA ASN A 36 -12.52 0.52 2.98
C ASN A 36 -13.00 0.34 4.42
N GLY A 37 -13.92 1.20 4.88
CA GLY A 37 -14.42 1.16 6.27
C GLY A 37 -15.20 -0.12 6.62
N HIS A 38 -15.65 -0.86 5.61
CA HIS A 38 -16.31 -2.16 5.75
C HIS A 38 -15.33 -3.35 5.79
N LEU A 39 -14.06 -3.13 5.41
CA LEU A 39 -13.04 -4.18 5.45
C LEU A 39 -12.50 -4.33 6.88
N SER A 40 -12.15 -5.56 7.24
CA SER A 40 -11.49 -5.82 8.51
C SER A 40 -10.09 -5.21 8.53
N ALA A 41 -9.61 -4.87 9.73
CA ALA A 41 -8.23 -4.42 9.92
C ALA A 41 -7.21 -5.47 9.42
N ARG A 42 -7.56 -6.76 9.51
CA ARG A 42 -6.74 -7.87 9.01
C ARG A 42 -6.60 -7.84 7.50
N GLU A 43 -7.69 -7.62 6.76
CA GLU A 43 -7.65 -7.52 5.29
C GLU A 43 -6.85 -6.30 4.85
N CYS A 44 -7.11 -5.14 5.45
CA CYS A 44 -6.36 -3.93 5.18
C CYS A 44 -4.86 -4.09 5.48
N GLY A 45 -4.55 -4.74 6.61
CA GLY A 45 -3.18 -5.03 7.03
C GLY A 45 -2.47 -6.01 6.10
N ALA A 46 -3.17 -7.04 5.62
CA ALA A 46 -2.62 -8.05 4.72
C ALA A 46 -2.17 -7.44 3.38
N VAL A 47 -3.00 -6.56 2.79
CA VAL A 47 -2.63 -5.81 1.57
C VAL A 47 -1.40 -4.93 1.80
N GLY A 48 -1.37 -4.20 2.91
CA GLY A 48 -0.21 -3.36 3.26
C GLY A 48 1.07 -4.17 3.49
N GLY A 49 0.95 -5.34 4.14
CA GLY A 49 2.07 -6.25 4.36
C GLY A 49 2.64 -6.81 3.05
N GLU A 50 1.78 -7.25 2.13
CA GLU A 50 2.21 -7.77 0.83
C GLU A 50 2.85 -6.68 -0.04
N MET A 51 2.34 -5.45 0.01
CA MET A 51 3.00 -4.30 -0.62
C MET A 51 4.45 -4.14 -0.14
N VAL A 52 4.68 -4.16 1.18
CA VAL A 52 6.02 -4.04 1.76
C VAL A 52 6.89 -5.23 1.38
N ARG A 53 6.37 -6.46 1.41
CA ARG A 53 7.10 -7.67 1.02
C ARG A 53 7.64 -7.58 -0.41
N ARG A 54 6.82 -7.12 -1.36
CA ARG A 54 7.22 -6.92 -2.77
C ARG A 54 8.22 -5.79 -2.94
N MET A 55 8.05 -4.69 -2.19
CA MET A 55 9.01 -3.57 -2.21
C MET A 55 10.39 -4.02 -1.72
N ILE A 56 10.45 -4.75 -0.61
CA ILE A 56 11.70 -5.30 -0.06
C ILE A 56 12.33 -6.26 -1.06
N LYS A 57 11.56 -7.21 -1.61
CA LYS A 57 12.06 -8.13 -2.63
C LYS A 57 12.67 -7.39 -3.83
N SER A 58 11.98 -6.38 -4.37
CA SER A 58 12.48 -5.59 -5.49
C SER A 58 13.76 -4.82 -5.14
N TYR A 59 13.88 -4.37 -3.89
CA TYR A 59 15.09 -3.71 -3.41
C TYR A 59 16.24 -4.69 -3.27
N GLU A 60 16.02 -5.86 -2.67
CA GLU A 60 17.01 -6.94 -2.55
C GLU A 60 17.49 -7.42 -3.92
N ASP A 61 16.60 -7.56 -4.90
CA ASP A 61 16.96 -7.98 -6.27
C ASP A 61 17.81 -6.94 -7.01
N LYS A 62 17.77 -5.66 -6.61
CA LYS A 62 18.64 -4.59 -7.16
C LYS A 62 20.00 -4.49 -6.47
N LEU A 63 20.14 -5.12 -5.30
CA LEU A 63 21.41 -5.17 -4.56
C LEU A 63 22.29 -6.36 -4.99
N LYS A 64 21.72 -7.32 -5.72
CA LYS A 64 22.44 -8.40 -6.38
C LYS A 64 23.14 -7.89 -7.64
#